data_AF-A0A9X8YR67-F1
#
_entry.id   AF-A0A9X8YR67-F1
#
_cell.length_a   1.000
_cell.length_b   1.000
_cell.length_c   1.000
_cell.angle_alpha   90.00
_cell.angle_beta   90.00
_cell.angle_gamma   90.00
#
_symmetry.space_group_name_H-M   'P 1'
#
loop_
_entity.id
_entity.type
_entity.pdbx_description
1 polymer ?
#
loop_
_entity_poly.entity_id
_entity_poly.type
_entity_poly.pdbx_seq_one_letter_code
_entity_poly.pdbx_strand_id
1 'polypeptide(L)'
;MKSLFKVTLLATTMAFALNATQVMAADAAKPAEAAKPADAAAAPSTGKFKNDDEQAAYALGASLGRYMDNSLKEQEKLGIKLDKDQLIAGVQDAFANKSKLNDADIEKTLQGFEARVKASAQA
;
A
#
# COMPACT_ATOMS: atom_id res chain seq x y z
N MET A 1 -3.13 38.51 4.76
CA MET A 1 -1.68 38.42 5.02
C MET A 1 -1.11 37.32 4.14
N LYS A 2 0.06 37.57 3.54
CA LYS A 2 0.62 36.83 2.41
C LYS A 2 0.91 35.37 2.76
N SER A 3 0.49 34.47 1.88
CA SER A 3 0.76 33.03 1.92
C SER A 3 2.27 32.77 1.90
N LEU A 4 2.72 31.99 2.88
CA LEU A 4 4.09 31.50 3.01
C LEU A 4 4.26 30.27 2.11
N PHE A 5 4.55 30.52 0.83
CA PHE A 5 5.12 29.52 -0.07
C PHE A 5 6.51 29.10 0.44
N LYS A 6 6.56 28.03 1.23
CA LYS A 6 7.80 27.28 1.49
C LYS A 6 7.75 26.00 0.68
N VAL A 7 8.08 26.13 -0.60
CA VAL A 7 8.44 25.04 -1.49
C VAL A 7 9.86 24.61 -1.10
N THR A 8 9.98 23.58 -0.28
CA THR A 8 11.22 22.82 -0.13
C THR A 8 11.06 21.53 -0.92
N LEU A 9 11.43 21.61 -2.19
CA LEU A 9 11.65 20.49 -3.09
C LEU A 9 12.90 19.74 -2.59
N LEU A 10 12.71 18.64 -1.87
CA LEU A 10 13.82 17.79 -1.42
C LEU A 10 14.23 16.89 -2.59
N ALA A 11 15.39 17.20 -3.17
CA ALA A 11 15.96 16.51 -4.31
C ALA A 11 16.45 15.10 -3.95
N THR A 12 16.13 14.19 -4.85
CA THR A 12 16.47 12.77 -4.97
C THR A 12 17.97 12.45 -4.76
N THR A 13 18.26 11.46 -3.91
CA THR A 13 19.42 10.56 -4.10
C THR A 13 19.04 9.13 -3.69
N MET A 14 18.61 8.32 -4.68
CA MET A 14 18.58 6.87 -4.53
C MET A 14 20.00 6.34 -4.72
N ALA A 15 20.62 5.86 -3.64
CA ALA A 15 21.83 5.05 -3.72
C ALA A 15 21.43 3.56 -3.66
N PHE A 16 21.36 2.93 -4.83
CA PHE A 16 21.39 1.48 -4.97
C PHE A 16 22.81 1.02 -4.65
N ALA A 17 23.02 0.34 -3.51
CA ALA A 17 24.26 -0.39 -3.25
C ALA A 17 23.91 -1.87 -3.06
N LEU A 18 24.18 -2.60 -4.13
CA LEU A 18 24.12 -4.04 -4.27
C LEU A 18 24.95 -4.71 -3.16
N ASN A 19 24.32 -5.58 -2.38
CA ASN A 19 24.97 -6.35 -1.34
C ASN A 19 25.77 -7.48 -1.99
N ALA A 20 27.04 -7.22 -2.31
CA ALA A 20 27.97 -8.21 -2.84
C ALA A 20 29.25 -8.25 -2.00
N THR A 21 29.47 -9.43 -1.41
CA THR A 21 30.77 -10.02 -1.06
C THR A 21 31.67 -9.25 -0.10
N GLN A 22 31.66 -9.78 1.12
CA GLN A 22 32.71 -9.75 2.13
C GLN A 22 34.12 -9.83 1.53
N VAL A 23 34.98 -8.88 1.89
CA VAL A 23 36.43 -9.05 1.94
C VAL A 23 36.91 -8.53 3.30
N MET A 24 37.64 -9.40 3.99
CA MET A 24 38.26 -9.18 5.30
C MET A 24 39.46 -8.23 5.24
N ALA A 25 39.71 -7.59 6.39
CA ALA A 25 40.99 -7.13 6.99
C ALA A 25 40.85 -5.67 7.48
N ALA A 26 41.35 -5.21 8.62
CA ALA A 26 41.80 -5.77 9.89
C ALA A 26 41.94 -4.53 10.83
N ASP A 27 41.69 -4.72 12.12
CA ASP A 27 42.19 -3.95 13.27
C ASP A 27 41.82 -2.44 13.45
N ALA A 28 40.93 -2.18 14.42
CA ALA A 28 41.15 -1.32 15.61
C ALA A 28 39.86 -0.64 16.14
N ALA A 29 39.48 -1.03 17.37
CA ALA A 29 38.79 -0.25 18.41
C ALA A 29 37.34 0.31 18.22
N LYS A 30 36.36 -0.47 18.76
CA LYS A 30 35.23 -0.07 19.65
C LYS A 30 34.07 0.80 19.09
N PRO A 31 32.85 0.61 19.62
CA PRO A 31 31.90 -0.46 19.36
C PRO A 31 30.70 0.04 18.52
N ALA A 32 30.08 -0.90 17.81
CA ALA A 32 28.86 -0.73 17.04
C ALA A 32 27.74 -0.03 17.81
N GLU A 33 27.28 1.12 17.29
CA GLU A 33 25.90 1.54 17.47
C GLU A 33 25.06 0.70 16.52
N ALA A 34 24.75 -0.51 16.98
CA ALA A 34 23.75 -1.36 16.35
C ALA A 34 22.42 -0.58 16.39
N ALA A 35 22.02 -0.09 15.22
CA ALA A 35 20.67 0.40 14.99
C ALA A 35 19.70 -0.70 15.41
N LYS A 36 19.08 -0.46 16.56
CA LYS A 36 17.97 -1.20 17.16
C LYS A 36 16.98 -1.60 16.04
N PRO A 37 16.64 -2.89 15.85
CA PRO A 37 15.47 -3.23 15.08
C PRO A 37 14.31 -2.49 15.71
N ALA A 38 13.65 -1.64 14.93
CA ALA A 38 12.41 -1.02 15.35
C ALA A 38 11.47 -2.15 15.76
N ASP A 39 11.04 -2.12 17.02
CA ASP A 39 9.96 -2.89 17.60
C ASP A 39 8.78 -2.85 16.62
N ALA A 40 8.66 -3.88 15.77
CA ALA A 40 7.38 -4.24 15.20
C ALA A 40 6.55 -4.66 16.40
N ALA A 41 5.85 -3.69 16.99
CA ALA A 41 5.00 -3.91 18.15
C ALA A 41 4.17 -5.16 17.89
N ALA A 42 4.46 -6.22 18.65
CA ALA A 42 3.81 -7.51 18.52
C ALA A 42 2.30 -7.27 18.56
N ALA A 43 1.63 -7.50 17.42
CA ALA A 43 0.19 -7.41 17.36
C ALA A 43 -0.38 -8.40 18.38
N PRO A 44 -1.38 -8.04 19.18
CA PRO A 44 -1.89 -8.92 20.23
C PRO A 44 -2.39 -10.22 19.61
N SER A 45 -1.69 -11.32 19.84
CA SER A 45 -2.04 -12.63 19.29
C SER A 45 -3.39 -13.05 19.86
N THR A 46 -4.42 -13.13 19.01
CA THR A 46 -5.80 -13.38 19.46
C THR A 46 -6.10 -14.86 19.72
N GLY A 47 -5.09 -15.74 19.60
CA GLY A 47 -5.23 -17.20 19.67
C GLY A 47 -6.06 -17.81 18.52
N LYS A 48 -6.51 -17.00 17.55
CA LYS A 48 -7.32 -17.42 16.39
C LYS A 48 -6.49 -17.79 15.16
N PHE A 49 -5.21 -17.47 15.17
CA PHE A 49 -4.27 -17.67 14.07
C PHE A 49 -3.11 -18.55 14.53
N LYS A 50 -2.51 -19.32 13.60
CA LYS A 50 -1.47 -20.29 13.98
C LYS A 50 -0.16 -19.62 14.40
N ASN A 51 0.11 -18.43 13.89
CA ASN A 51 1.27 -17.61 14.21
C ASN A 51 0.97 -16.13 13.93
N ASP A 52 1.91 -15.27 14.31
CA ASP A 52 1.77 -13.83 14.14
C ASP A 52 1.75 -13.39 12.68
N ASP A 53 2.43 -14.12 11.78
CA ASP A 53 2.44 -13.83 10.34
C ASP A 53 1.05 -14.04 9.71
N GLU A 54 0.36 -15.13 10.06
CA GLU A 54 -1.02 -15.37 9.62
C GLU A 54 -1.95 -14.27 10.13
N GLN A 55 -1.78 -13.83 11.39
CA GLN A 55 -2.58 -12.75 11.95
C GLN A 55 -2.28 -11.41 11.26
N ALA A 56 -1.02 -11.11 10.98
CA ALA A 56 -0.59 -9.89 10.31
C ALA A 56 -1.13 -9.84 8.87
N ALA A 57 -1.01 -10.93 8.11
CA ALA A 57 -1.56 -11.04 6.76
C ALA A 57 -3.07 -10.82 6.74
N TYR A 58 -3.79 -11.44 7.67
CA TYR A 58 -5.23 -11.23 7.82
C TYR A 58 -5.58 -9.77 8.17
N ALA A 59 -4.85 -9.17 9.11
CA ALA A 59 -5.07 -7.78 9.51
C ALA A 59 -4.84 -6.79 8.36
N LEU A 60 -3.80 -7.01 7.54
CA LEU A 60 -3.53 -6.23 6.32
C LEU A 60 -4.68 -6.34 5.32
N GLY A 61 -5.15 -7.56 5.04
CA GLY A 61 -6.30 -7.78 4.15
C GLY A 61 -7.58 -7.12 4.67
N ALA A 62 -7.88 -7.25 5.96
CA ALA A 62 -9.04 -6.64 6.58
C ALA A 62 -8.97 -5.10 6.58
N SER A 63 -7.78 -4.53 6.77
CA SER A 63 -7.51 -3.09 6.67
C SER A 63 -7.83 -2.57 5.27
N LEU A 64 -7.29 -3.20 4.23
CA LEU A 64 -7.54 -2.84 2.84
C LEU A 64 -9.02 -2.98 2.48
N GLY A 65 -9.66 -4.08 2.89
CA GLY A 65 -11.09 -4.30 2.66
C GLY A 65 -11.98 -3.23 3.28
N ARG A 66 -11.68 -2.79 4.52
CA ARG A 66 -12.40 -1.69 5.17
C ARG A 66 -12.19 -0.35 4.47
N TYR A 67 -10.97 -0.08 4.01
CA TYR A 67 -10.69 1.12 3.22
C TYR A 67 -11.54 1.13 1.95
N MET A 68 -11.55 0.02 1.19
CA MET A 68 -12.35 -0.10 -0.03
C MET A 68 -13.84 0.04 0.24
N ASP A 69 -14.38 -0.61 1.28
CA ASP A 69 -15.81 -0.49 1.64
C ASP A 69 -16.20 0.96 1.98
N ASN A 70 -15.33 1.70 2.68
CA ASN A 70 -15.56 3.12 2.95
C ASN A 70 -15.52 3.96 1.65
N SER A 71 -14.56 3.71 0.75
CA SER A 71 -14.51 4.39 -0.55
C SER A 71 -15.76 4.13 -1.38
N LEU A 72 -16.26 2.90 -1.40
CA LEU A 72 -17.50 2.53 -2.11
C LEU A 72 -18.71 3.24 -1.51
N LYS A 73 -18.81 3.37 -0.19
CA LYS A 73 -19.87 4.13 0.47
C LYS A 73 -19.86 5.60 0.09
N GLU A 74 -18.69 6.23 0.00
CA GLU A 74 -18.57 7.62 -0.46
C GLU A 74 -18.99 7.76 -1.93
N GLN A 75 -18.61 6.81 -2.79
CA GLN A 75 -19.03 6.78 -4.19
C GLN A 75 -20.55 6.56 -4.32
N GLU A 76 -21.14 5.74 -3.46
CA GLU A 76 -22.59 5.48 -3.44
C GLU A 76 -23.39 6.76 -3.12
N LYS A 77 -22.87 7.64 -2.25
CA LYS A 77 -23.47 8.96 -2.00
C LYS A 77 -23.51 9.84 -3.26
N LEU A 78 -22.59 9.61 -4.19
CA LEU A 78 -22.54 10.28 -5.50
C LEU A 78 -23.38 9.56 -6.57
N GLY A 79 -24.18 8.55 -6.18
CA GLY A 79 -24.99 7.74 -7.10
C GLY A 79 -24.17 6.70 -7.88
N ILE A 80 -22.91 6.48 -7.50
CA ILE A 80 -22.03 5.50 -8.15
C ILE A 80 -22.04 4.21 -7.32
N LYS A 81 -22.70 3.17 -7.86
CA LYS A 81 -22.71 1.84 -7.25
C LYS A 81 -21.80 0.91 -8.03
N LEU A 82 -20.74 0.45 -7.38
CA LEU A 82 -19.88 -0.62 -7.91
C LEU A 82 -20.33 -1.96 -7.33
N ASP A 83 -20.19 -2.99 -8.15
CA ASP A 83 -20.43 -4.38 -7.76
C ASP A 83 -19.28 -4.87 -6.88
N LYS A 84 -19.59 -5.22 -5.62
CA LYS A 84 -18.60 -5.69 -4.66
C LYS A 84 -18.06 -7.07 -5.03
N ASP A 85 -18.86 -7.94 -5.63
CA ASP A 85 -18.42 -9.28 -6.01
C ASP A 85 -17.40 -9.21 -7.14
N GLN A 86 -17.60 -8.30 -8.12
CA GLN A 86 -16.61 -8.04 -9.17
C GLN A 86 -15.32 -7.45 -8.63
N LEU A 87 -15.41 -6.54 -7.65
CA LEU A 87 -14.24 -5.93 -7.02
C LEU A 87 -13.40 -6.96 -6.27
N ILE A 88 -14.04 -7.85 -5.51
CA ILE A 88 -13.36 -8.96 -4.82
C ILE A 88 -12.78 -9.96 -5.84
N ALA A 89 -13.51 -10.29 -6.89
CA ALA A 89 -13.02 -11.16 -7.97
C ALA A 89 -11.76 -10.56 -8.64
N GLY A 90 -11.77 -9.27 -8.94
CA GLY A 90 -10.61 -8.58 -9.52
C GLY A 90 -9.37 -8.64 -8.61
N VAL A 91 -9.54 -8.46 -7.30
CA VAL A 91 -8.45 -8.61 -6.33
C VAL A 91 -7.92 -10.04 -6.32
N GLN A 92 -8.80 -11.04 -6.22
CA GLN A 92 -8.41 -12.46 -6.22
C GLN A 92 -7.68 -12.86 -7.50
N ASP A 93 -8.22 -12.47 -8.66
CA ASP A 93 -7.64 -12.77 -9.96
C ASP A 93 -6.26 -12.10 -10.12
N ALA A 94 -6.10 -10.86 -9.65
CA ALA A 94 -4.82 -10.15 -9.68
C ALA A 94 -3.76 -10.84 -8.79
N PHE A 95 -4.11 -11.19 -7.53
CA PHE A 95 -3.21 -11.93 -6.64
C PHE A 95 -2.79 -13.30 -7.23
N ALA A 96 -3.69 -13.93 -7.99
CA ALA A 96 -3.43 -15.20 -8.65
C ALA A 96 -2.69 -15.07 -9.99
N ASN A 97 -2.37 -13.85 -10.45
CA ASN A 97 -1.84 -13.57 -11.80
C ASN A 97 -2.75 -14.12 -12.92
N LYS A 98 -4.07 -14.04 -12.70
CA LYS A 98 -5.14 -14.48 -13.61
C LYS A 98 -6.14 -13.36 -13.92
N SER A 99 -5.72 -12.11 -13.77
CA SER A 99 -6.55 -10.94 -14.09
C SER A 99 -7.16 -11.07 -15.48
N LYS A 100 -8.46 -10.77 -15.57
CA LYS A 100 -9.19 -10.73 -16.85
C LYS A 100 -8.81 -9.51 -17.70
N LEU A 101 -8.17 -8.52 -17.09
CA LEU A 101 -7.68 -7.31 -17.73
C LEU A 101 -6.15 -7.25 -17.61
N ASN A 102 -5.48 -6.84 -18.69
CA ASN A 102 -4.06 -6.48 -18.60
C ASN A 102 -3.90 -5.11 -17.93
N ASP A 103 -2.66 -4.75 -17.59
CA ASP A 103 -2.37 -3.50 -16.86
C ASP A 103 -2.82 -2.24 -17.61
N ALA A 104 -2.71 -2.21 -18.94
CA ALA A 104 -3.13 -1.07 -19.74
C ALA A 104 -4.67 -0.90 -19.74
N ASP A 105 -5.42 -2.01 -19.81
CA ASP A 105 -6.87 -2.00 -19.74
C ASP A 105 -7.36 -1.62 -18.34
N ILE A 106 -6.65 -2.05 -17.28
CA ILE A 106 -6.91 -1.61 -15.90
C ILE A 106 -6.74 -0.09 -15.81
N GLU A 107 -5.59 0.45 -16.23
CA GLU A 107 -5.31 1.88 -16.14
C GLU A 107 -6.37 2.71 -16.88
N LYS A 108 -6.68 2.34 -18.13
CA LYS A 108 -7.69 3.01 -18.94
C LYS A 108 -9.07 2.97 -18.29
N THR A 109 -9.44 1.83 -17.72
CA THR A 109 -10.72 1.67 -17.01
C THR A 109 -10.80 2.58 -15.80
N LEU A 110 -9.70 2.67 -15.02
CA LEU A 110 -9.64 3.51 -13.82
C LEU A 110 -9.66 5.00 -14.16
N GLN A 111 -9.02 5.44 -15.24
CA GLN A 111 -9.10 6.84 -15.71
C GLN A 111 -10.54 7.23 -16.07
N GLY A 112 -11.25 6.35 -16.79
CA GLY A 112 -12.66 6.57 -17.12
C GLY A 112 -13.55 6.61 -15.87
N PHE A 113 -13.27 5.74 -14.90
CA PHE A 113 -13.96 5.74 -13.62
C PHE A 113 -13.71 7.02 -12.82
N GLU A 114 -12.47 7.50 -12.75
CA GLU A 114 -12.14 8.76 -12.06
C GLU A 114 -12.87 9.96 -12.68
N ALA A 115 -12.93 10.04 -14.01
CA ALA A 115 -13.69 11.07 -14.70
C ALA A 115 -15.18 11.03 -14.34
N ARG A 116 -15.77 9.84 -14.26
CA ARG A 116 -17.17 9.66 -13.80
C ARG A 116 -17.37 10.12 -12.36
N VAL A 117 -16.47 9.75 -11.44
CA VAL A 117 -16.53 10.18 -10.04
C VAL A 117 -16.45 11.70 -9.92
N LYS A 118 -15.54 12.35 -10.65
CA LYS A 118 -15.42 13.81 -10.67
C LYS A 118 -16.68 14.49 -11.20
N ALA A 119 -17.25 13.97 -12.29
CA ALA A 119 -18.49 14.49 -12.84
C ALA A 119 -19.65 14.38 -11.84
N SER A 120 -19.78 13.24 -11.16
CA SER A 120 -20.81 13.05 -10.13
C SER A 120 -20.62 13.90 -8.88
N ALA A 121 -19.36 14.26 -8.53
CA ALA A 121 -19.08 15.13 -7.39
C ALA A 121 -19.30 16.63 -7.67
N GLN A 122 -19.37 17.02 -8.94
CA GLN A 122 -19.59 18.41 -9.38
C GLN A 122 -21.04 18.70 -9.77
N ALA A 123 -21.89 17.67 -9.85
CA ALA A 123 -23.32 17.74 -10.14
C ALA A 123 -24.13 18.05 -8.88
#